data_AF-A0A7U6KSY5-F1
#
_entry.id   AF-A0A7U6KSY5-F1
#
_cell.length_a   1.000
_cell.length_b   1.000
_cell.length_c   1.000
_cell.angle_alpha   90.00
_cell.angle_beta   90.00
_cell.angle_gamma   90.00
#
_symmetry.space_group_name_H-M   'P 1'
#
loop_
_entity.id
_entity.type
_entity.pdbx_description
1 polymer ?
#
loop_
_entity_poly.entity_id
_entity_poly.type
_entity_poly.pdbx_seq_one_letter_code
_entity_poly.pdbx_strand_id
1 'polypeptide(L)'
;MPASDLPTKPDSNACIEPPSKIEGTLDNSFAEIDWQAPWLLHITQRHYLSTTIEHLSRPSQQMNNLSESSSLDNAESLDTHGINACNISTPDTIANVLKTAMQQQANHLEQPLPQTKPTHNQTPQTLQFVSQNALPDGEAYESFIGSTGNIPTRDNLHDLFNGSIWLTFPKTKALLNHYHMLEIEQQGVGASRGRVRDTITVFDENGAVLVTANPSIGEALIGFDWQGSLVQPRTQWDDPTSPSPNAQAVVYIFGHALLEQLITPRKPLCAHSVVISVGQDFFALSTQQRIAFWIINWLII
;
A
#
# COMPACT_ATOMS: atom_id res chain seq x y z
N MET A 1 -33.89 32.20 15.00
CA MET A 1 -33.04 32.72 16.09
C MET A 1 -33.44 32.04 17.39
N PRO A 2 -32.53 31.75 18.35
CA PRO A 2 -31.05 31.72 18.33
C PRO A 2 -30.51 30.28 18.60
N ALA A 3 -29.37 29.84 18.05
CA ALA A 3 -27.95 30.00 18.46
C ALA A 3 -27.48 29.14 19.65
N SER A 4 -26.26 28.57 19.53
CA SER A 4 -25.44 27.79 20.48
C SER A 4 -25.72 26.27 20.39
N ASP A 5 -24.78 25.36 20.09
CA ASP A 5 -23.35 25.31 20.38
C ASP A 5 -22.52 24.64 19.26
N LEU A 6 -21.39 25.26 18.94
CA LEU A 6 -20.22 24.60 18.34
C LEU A 6 -19.48 23.81 19.43
N PRO A 7 -18.68 22.82 19.01
CA PRO A 7 -17.27 22.92 19.33
C PRO A 7 -16.39 22.80 18.08
N THR A 8 -15.72 23.89 17.76
CA THR A 8 -14.49 23.92 16.98
C THR A 8 -13.31 23.58 17.88
N LYS A 9 -12.58 22.52 17.54
CA LYS A 9 -11.12 22.53 17.40
C LYS A 9 -10.70 21.34 16.51
N PRO A 10 -9.77 21.53 15.56
CA PRO A 10 -9.13 20.43 14.87
C PRO A 10 -7.98 19.94 15.75
N ASP A 11 -8.05 18.70 16.23
CA ASP A 11 -6.86 18.04 16.79
C ASP A 11 -5.99 17.54 15.62
N SER A 12 -5.25 18.48 15.04
CA SER A 12 -3.98 18.21 14.38
C SER A 12 -2.96 17.90 15.46
N ASN A 13 -2.83 16.61 15.80
CA ASN A 13 -1.65 15.93 16.36
C ASN A 13 -2.13 14.65 17.04
N ALA A 14 -2.35 13.60 16.24
CA ALA A 14 -2.23 12.25 16.80
C ALA A 14 -0.80 12.13 17.33
N CYS A 15 -0.66 11.87 18.63
CA CYS A 15 0.63 11.64 19.27
C CYS A 15 1.22 10.37 18.66
N ILE A 16 2.13 10.53 17.71
CA ILE A 16 2.85 9.44 17.06
C ILE A 16 3.89 8.96 18.07
N GLU A 17 3.73 7.74 18.57
CA GLU A 17 4.80 7.09 19.31
C GLU A 17 6.05 7.05 18.42
N PRO A 18 7.24 7.39 18.95
CA PRO A 18 8.47 7.31 18.18
C PRO A 18 8.62 5.88 17.63
N PRO A 19 9.17 5.73 16.41
CA PRO A 19 9.30 4.41 15.80
C PRO A 19 9.98 3.47 16.79
N SER A 20 9.34 2.33 17.06
CA SER A 20 10.02 1.19 17.66
C SER A 20 11.34 0.97 16.89
N LYS A 21 12.40 0.54 17.57
CA LYS A 21 13.70 0.31 16.90
C LYS A 21 13.51 -0.77 15.83
N ILE A 22 13.31 -0.35 14.59
CA ILE A 22 13.32 -1.20 13.40
C ILE A 22 14.76 -1.19 12.91
N GLU A 23 15.42 -2.33 12.98
CA GLU A 23 16.80 -2.49 12.52
C GLU A 23 16.83 -2.82 11.03
N GLY A 24 17.81 -2.26 10.31
CA GLY A 24 18.06 -2.50 8.89
C GLY A 24 18.50 -1.26 8.13
N THR A 25 18.96 -1.45 6.89
CA THR A 25 19.29 -0.37 5.95
C THR A 25 18.65 -0.71 4.62
N LEU A 26 17.83 0.21 4.11
CA LEU A 26 17.22 0.08 2.79
C LEU A 26 18.14 0.68 1.74
N ASP A 27 18.06 0.19 0.50
CA ASP A 27 18.83 0.77 -0.58
C ASP A 27 18.32 2.17 -0.96
N ASN A 28 19.10 2.89 -1.77
CA ASN A 28 18.82 4.28 -2.11
C ASN A 28 17.51 4.49 -2.88
N SER A 29 16.95 3.45 -3.53
CA SER A 29 15.71 3.59 -4.31
C SER A 29 14.52 3.99 -3.43
N PHE A 30 14.54 3.62 -2.15
CA PHE A 30 13.53 4.01 -1.16
C PHE A 30 13.58 5.50 -0.80
N ALA A 31 14.74 6.14 -0.94
CA ALA A 31 14.89 7.58 -0.73
C ALA A 31 14.34 8.42 -1.90
N GLU A 32 14.08 7.81 -3.06
CA GLU A 32 13.53 8.49 -4.24
C GLU A 32 12.01 8.69 -4.19
N ILE A 33 11.33 8.09 -3.20
CA ILE A 33 9.88 8.18 -3.07
C ILE A 33 9.48 9.61 -2.68
N ASP A 34 8.81 10.33 -3.60
CA ASP A 34 8.08 11.55 -3.26
C ASP A 34 6.76 11.18 -2.56
N TRP A 35 6.80 11.09 -1.24
CA TRP A 35 5.62 10.77 -0.42
C TRP A 35 4.52 11.82 -0.51
N GLN A 36 4.75 13.01 -1.08
CA GLN A 36 3.70 14.03 -1.30
C GLN A 36 3.07 13.95 -2.70
N ALA A 37 3.53 13.03 -3.56
CA ALA A 37 2.95 12.85 -4.87
C ALA A 37 1.43 12.58 -4.80
N PRO A 38 0.59 13.23 -5.63
CA PRO A 38 -0.87 13.13 -5.53
C PRO A 38 -1.42 11.70 -5.57
N TRP A 39 -0.77 10.80 -6.32
CA TRP A 39 -1.17 9.39 -6.44
C TRP A 39 -0.90 8.58 -5.17
N LEU A 40 -0.10 9.07 -4.21
CA LEU A 40 0.13 8.41 -2.92
C LEU A 40 -0.76 8.93 -1.79
N LEU A 41 -1.49 10.04 -1.99
CA LEU A 41 -2.22 10.69 -0.88
C LEU A 41 -3.39 9.87 -0.32
N HIS A 42 -3.81 8.83 -1.02
CA HIS A 42 -4.81 7.87 -0.56
C HIS A 42 -4.23 6.73 0.29
N ILE A 43 -2.91 6.56 0.36
CA ILE A 43 -2.28 5.49 1.13
C ILE A 43 -2.51 5.72 2.63
N THR A 44 -3.09 4.73 3.32
CA THR A 44 -3.21 4.77 4.78
C THR A 44 -1.85 4.59 5.44
N GLN A 45 -1.68 5.14 6.65
CA GLN A 45 -0.39 5.13 7.35
C GLN A 45 0.77 5.81 6.59
N ARG A 46 0.49 6.55 5.50
CA ARG A 46 1.51 7.21 4.67
C ARG A 46 2.54 8.01 5.48
N HIS A 47 2.10 8.76 6.49
CA HIS A 47 3.00 9.56 7.32
C HIS A 47 3.98 8.71 8.15
N TYR A 48 3.49 7.61 8.73
CA TYR A 48 4.33 6.65 9.43
C TYR A 48 5.31 5.97 8.46
N LEU A 49 4.80 5.51 7.31
CA LEU A 49 5.60 4.88 6.26
C LEU A 49 6.70 5.82 5.75
N SER A 50 6.35 7.06 5.40
CA SER A 50 7.31 8.05 4.89
C SER A 50 8.41 8.32 5.89
N THR A 51 8.05 8.65 7.13
CA THR A 51 9.02 8.98 8.19
C THR A 51 9.96 7.81 8.47
N THR A 52 9.42 6.59 8.52
CA THR A 52 10.20 5.38 8.84
C THR A 52 11.11 4.99 7.68
N ILE A 53 10.60 4.97 6.45
CA ILE A 53 11.39 4.62 5.26
C ILE A 53 12.47 5.66 4.99
N GLU A 54 12.18 6.96 5.12
CA GLU A 54 13.18 8.03 5.01
C GLU A 54 14.29 7.89 6.06
N HIS A 55 13.95 7.48 7.29
CA HIS A 55 14.95 7.23 8.33
C HIS A 55 15.83 6.03 7.99
N LEU A 56 15.24 4.92 7.54
CA LEU A 56 15.94 3.67 7.21
C LEU A 56 16.76 3.74 5.92
N SER A 57 16.45 4.70 5.04
CA SER A 57 17.16 4.93 3.78
C SER A 57 18.31 5.95 3.90
N ARG A 58 18.50 6.55 5.09
CA ARG A 58 19.63 7.47 5.30
C ARG A 58 20.94 6.67 5.44
N PRO A 59 22.02 7.07 4.75
CA PRO A 59 23.33 6.45 4.93
C PRO A 59 23.74 6.51 6.40
N SER A 60 24.25 5.39 6.93
CA SER A 60 24.80 5.28 8.29
C SER A 60 26.09 6.10 8.44
N GLN A 61 26.04 7.43 8.33
CA GLN A 61 27.18 8.33 8.52
C GLN A 61 26.96 9.38 9.63
N GLN A 62 25.93 9.23 10.47
CA GLN A 62 25.63 10.16 11.56
C GLN A 62 25.35 9.50 12.91
N MET A 63 26.03 8.39 13.23
CA MET A 63 26.10 7.89 14.63
C MET A 63 27.49 8.01 15.28
N ASN A 64 28.53 8.45 14.56
CA ASN A 64 29.89 8.56 15.12
C ASN A 64 30.31 9.96 15.58
N ASN A 65 29.46 10.99 15.51
CA ASN A 65 29.83 12.36 15.96
C ASN A 65 29.30 12.73 17.35
N LEU A 66 29.14 11.77 18.25
CA LEU A 66 28.86 11.99 19.67
C LEU A 66 29.68 11.05 20.57
N SER A 67 30.94 10.78 20.23
CA SER A 67 31.89 10.20 21.18
C SER A 67 33.34 10.34 20.68
N GLU A 68 33.85 11.55 20.58
CA GLU A 68 35.30 11.78 20.54
C GLU A 68 35.71 12.84 21.56
N SER A 69 35.96 12.37 22.78
CA SER A 69 37.01 12.92 23.62
C SER A 69 37.58 11.79 24.48
N SER A 70 38.61 11.10 24.01
CA SER A 70 39.86 10.79 24.74
C SER A 70 40.64 9.61 24.13
N SER A 71 41.84 9.95 23.64
CA SER A 71 43.13 9.23 23.72
C SER A 71 43.32 7.80 23.18
N LEU A 72 44.12 7.72 22.10
CA LEU A 72 45.42 7.02 21.96
C LEU A 72 45.56 5.56 22.46
N ASP A 73 45.78 4.59 21.54
CA ASP A 73 47.12 4.08 21.14
C ASP A 73 47.03 2.72 20.37
N ASN A 74 47.85 2.64 19.30
CA ASN A 74 48.50 1.48 18.63
C ASN A 74 47.98 0.03 18.76
N ALA A 75 47.79 -0.67 17.63
CA ALA A 75 48.77 -1.65 17.08
C ALA A 75 48.16 -2.61 16.02
N GLU A 76 48.91 -2.73 14.92
CA GLU A 76 49.23 -3.91 14.09
C GLU A 76 48.19 -4.82 13.41
N SER A 77 48.60 -5.19 12.20
CA SER A 77 47.97 -5.96 11.14
C SER A 77 47.78 -7.45 11.43
N LEU A 78 46.74 -8.05 10.84
CA LEU A 78 46.71 -9.47 10.46
C LEU A 78 45.91 -9.66 9.17
N ASP A 79 46.59 -10.17 8.14
CA ASP A 79 46.00 -10.73 6.93
C ASP A 79 45.10 -11.93 7.27
N THR A 80 43.97 -12.08 6.56
CA THR A 80 43.41 -13.41 6.20
C THR A 80 42.28 -13.28 5.17
N HIS A 81 42.61 -13.70 3.94
CA HIS A 81 41.82 -14.58 3.06
C HIS A 81 40.29 -14.57 3.14
N GLY A 82 39.67 -14.19 2.01
CA GLY A 82 38.44 -14.80 1.51
C GLY A 82 37.13 -14.19 2.00
N ILE A 83 36.65 -13.15 1.32
CA ILE A 83 35.22 -12.79 1.38
C ILE A 83 34.56 -13.41 0.15
N ASN A 84 34.08 -14.64 0.33
CA ASN A 84 32.99 -15.18 -0.46
C ASN A 84 31.80 -14.22 -0.34
N ALA A 85 31.27 -13.80 -1.48
CA ALA A 85 29.95 -13.17 -1.57
C ALA A 85 28.89 -14.21 -1.18
N CYS A 86 28.60 -14.31 0.12
CA CYS A 86 27.54 -15.16 0.67
C CYS A 86 26.75 -14.36 1.72
N ASN A 87 25.43 -14.28 1.50
CA ASN A 87 24.40 -13.98 2.49
C ASN A 87 24.58 -12.67 3.27
N ILE A 88 24.24 -11.55 2.65
CA ILE A 88 23.65 -10.45 3.42
C ILE A 88 22.26 -10.95 3.80
N SER A 89 22.10 -11.39 5.04
CA SER A 89 20.80 -11.54 5.68
C SER A 89 20.07 -10.21 5.54
N THR A 90 19.20 -10.08 4.54
CA THR A 90 18.36 -8.88 4.42
C THR A 90 17.42 -8.91 5.63
N PRO A 91 17.54 -7.94 6.56
CA PRO A 91 16.65 -7.87 7.71
C PRO A 91 15.24 -7.66 7.19
N ASP A 92 14.23 -8.35 7.75
CA ASP A 92 12.81 -8.29 7.37
C ASP A 92 12.17 -6.91 7.63
N THR A 93 12.84 -5.84 7.20
CA THR A 93 12.64 -4.45 7.56
C THR A 93 11.30 -3.97 7.03
N ILE A 94 11.02 -4.18 5.74
CA ILE A 94 9.74 -3.77 5.14
C ILE A 94 8.58 -4.54 5.77
N ALA A 95 8.74 -5.84 6.01
CA ALA A 95 7.74 -6.64 6.72
C ALA A 95 7.44 -6.08 8.12
N ASN A 96 8.48 -5.70 8.88
CA ASN A 96 8.34 -5.13 10.22
C ASN A 96 7.72 -3.73 10.23
N VAL A 97 8.09 -2.87 9.27
CA VAL A 97 7.49 -1.54 9.08
C VAL A 97 5.99 -1.69 8.80
N LEU A 98 5.63 -2.52 7.82
CA LEU A 98 4.23 -2.74 7.43
C LEU A 98 3.42 -3.40 8.55
N LYS A 99 4.00 -4.35 9.27
CA LYS A 99 3.37 -4.98 10.45
C LYS A 99 3.07 -3.95 11.53
N THR A 100 4.03 -3.07 11.84
CA THR A 100 3.86 -2.00 12.83
C THR A 100 2.79 -1.01 12.38
N ALA A 101 2.82 -0.59 11.10
CA ALA A 101 1.79 0.28 10.53
C ALA A 101 0.39 -0.33 10.64
N MET A 102 0.25 -1.64 10.36
CA MET A 102 -1.02 -2.36 10.47
C MET A 102 -1.54 -2.38 11.91
N GLN A 103 -0.66 -2.64 12.88
CA GLN A 103 -1.00 -2.64 14.31
C GLN A 103 -1.39 -1.24 14.81
N GLN A 104 -0.63 -0.20 14.44
CA GLN A 104 -0.95 1.18 14.78
C GLN A 104 -2.31 1.60 14.21
N GLN A 105 -2.60 1.23 12.96
CA GLN A 105 -3.89 1.50 12.32
C GLN A 105 -5.04 0.81 13.06
N ALA A 106 -4.90 -0.47 13.41
CA ALA A 106 -5.91 -1.24 14.14
C ALA A 106 -6.17 -0.64 15.53
N ASN A 107 -5.12 -0.30 16.26
CA ASN A 107 -5.21 0.32 17.58
C ASN A 107 -5.89 1.70 17.50
N HIS A 108 -5.50 2.54 16.54
CA HIS A 108 -6.07 3.87 16.36
C HIS A 108 -7.57 3.84 16.00
N LEU A 109 -7.99 2.84 15.21
CA LEU A 109 -9.39 2.65 14.84
C LEU A 109 -10.20 1.89 15.88
N GLU A 110 -9.57 1.39 16.95
CA GLU A 110 -10.16 0.47 17.93
C GLU A 110 -10.85 -0.73 17.26
N GLN A 111 -10.24 -1.25 16.20
CA GLN A 111 -10.77 -2.36 15.40
C GLN A 111 -9.81 -3.55 15.41
N PRO A 112 -10.34 -4.78 15.30
CA PRO A 112 -9.48 -5.94 15.11
C PRO A 112 -8.69 -5.82 13.81
N LEU A 113 -7.54 -6.48 13.76
CA LEU A 113 -6.78 -6.65 12.52
C LEU A 113 -7.66 -7.28 11.44
N PRO A 114 -7.47 -6.88 10.16
CA PRO A 114 -8.26 -7.43 9.07
C PRO A 114 -8.01 -8.92 8.92
N GLN A 115 -8.96 -9.64 8.32
CA GLN A 115 -8.90 -11.10 8.17
C GLN A 115 -8.98 -11.50 6.70
N THR A 116 -8.47 -12.70 6.39
CA THR A 116 -8.69 -13.36 5.11
C THR A 116 -10.19 -13.64 4.91
N LYS A 117 -10.62 -13.75 3.65
CA LYS A 117 -11.96 -14.22 3.34
C LYS A 117 -11.94 -15.75 3.21
N PRO A 118 -12.68 -16.50 4.05
CA PRO A 118 -12.60 -17.96 4.11
C PRO A 118 -13.14 -18.62 2.85
N THR A 119 -12.53 -19.71 2.39
CA THR A 119 -13.15 -20.68 1.45
C THR A 119 -14.01 -21.69 2.22
N HIS A 120 -14.71 -22.59 1.53
CA HIS A 120 -15.77 -23.46 2.09
C HIS A 120 -15.31 -24.33 3.30
N ASN A 121 -14.00 -24.51 3.51
CA ASN A 121 -13.45 -25.33 4.60
C ASN A 121 -12.34 -24.65 5.42
N GLN A 122 -12.19 -23.32 5.32
CA GLN A 122 -11.15 -22.57 6.03
C GLN A 122 -11.77 -21.57 7.00
N THR A 123 -11.17 -21.40 8.18
CA THR A 123 -11.53 -20.31 9.08
C THR A 123 -10.84 -19.02 8.64
N PRO A 124 -11.47 -17.84 8.84
CA PRO A 124 -10.78 -16.56 8.63
C PRO A 124 -9.49 -16.51 9.44
N GLN A 125 -8.40 -16.10 8.80
CA GLN A 125 -7.10 -15.90 9.44
C GLN A 125 -6.83 -14.42 9.58
N THR A 126 -6.27 -14.02 10.73
CA THR A 126 -5.85 -12.63 10.93
C THR A 126 -4.69 -12.29 10.01
N LEU A 127 -4.82 -11.22 9.25
CA LEU A 127 -3.79 -10.75 8.34
C LEU A 127 -2.62 -10.14 9.12
N GLN A 128 -1.40 -10.51 8.75
CA GLN A 128 -0.17 -9.91 9.28
C GLN A 128 0.97 -10.01 8.26
N PHE A 129 1.84 -9.00 8.23
CA PHE A 129 3.05 -9.06 7.42
C PHE A 129 4.12 -9.92 8.09
N VAL A 130 4.81 -10.74 7.30
CA VAL A 130 5.90 -11.62 7.74
C VAL A 130 7.07 -11.55 6.75
N SER A 131 8.24 -11.99 7.20
CA SER A 131 9.40 -12.25 6.34
C SER A 131 9.02 -13.09 5.12
N GLN A 132 9.61 -12.80 3.97
CA GLN A 132 9.55 -13.69 2.81
C GLN A 132 10.00 -15.13 3.15
N ASN A 133 10.92 -15.30 4.09
CA ASN A 133 11.42 -16.63 4.50
C ASN A 133 10.36 -17.49 5.22
N ALA A 134 9.23 -16.91 5.62
CA ALA A 134 8.11 -17.66 6.17
C ALA A 134 7.32 -18.43 5.10
N LEU A 135 7.42 -18.03 3.82
CA LEU A 135 6.80 -18.73 2.70
C LEU A 135 7.62 -19.99 2.35
N PRO A 136 7.05 -21.21 2.48
CA PRO A 136 7.76 -22.42 2.09
C PRO A 136 8.08 -22.49 0.60
N ASP A 137 9.22 -23.08 0.26
CA ASP A 137 9.61 -23.31 -1.14
C ASP A 137 8.55 -24.12 -1.88
N GLY A 138 8.12 -23.62 -3.04
CA GLY A 138 7.12 -24.26 -3.89
C GLY A 138 5.66 -24.02 -3.49
N GLU A 139 5.40 -23.33 -2.37
CA GLU A 139 4.06 -22.89 -2.02
C GLU A 139 3.69 -21.61 -2.79
N ALA A 140 2.47 -21.56 -3.33
CA ALA A 140 1.98 -20.37 -4.01
C ALA A 140 1.69 -19.25 -3.00
N TYR A 141 2.12 -18.03 -3.33
CA TYR A 141 1.96 -16.83 -2.50
C TYR A 141 0.51 -16.62 -2.03
N GLU A 142 -0.46 -16.72 -2.94
CA GLU A 142 -1.87 -16.52 -2.63
C GLU A 142 -2.42 -17.63 -1.73
N SER A 143 -1.94 -18.87 -1.91
CA SER A 143 -2.30 -20.02 -1.08
C SER A 143 -1.81 -19.91 0.35
N PHE A 144 -0.58 -19.44 0.52
CA PHE A 144 -0.02 -19.19 1.83
C PHE A 144 -0.77 -18.09 2.58
N ILE A 145 -1.09 -16.97 1.91
CA ILE A 145 -1.90 -15.89 2.52
C ILE A 145 -3.28 -16.40 2.91
N GLY A 146 -3.99 -17.06 2.00
CA GLY A 146 -5.37 -17.48 2.25
C GLY A 146 -5.48 -18.46 3.43
N SER A 147 -4.51 -19.37 3.55
CA SER A 147 -4.50 -20.42 4.56
C SER A 147 -3.93 -19.99 5.92
N THR A 148 -3.01 -19.02 5.96
CA THR A 148 -2.31 -18.64 7.21
C THR A 148 -2.60 -17.21 7.66
N GLY A 149 -3.09 -16.33 6.78
CA GLY A 149 -3.18 -14.89 7.02
C GLY A 149 -1.84 -14.16 6.96
N ASN A 150 -0.73 -14.86 6.78
CA ASN A 150 0.58 -14.25 6.71
C ASN A 150 0.85 -13.73 5.30
N ILE A 151 1.28 -12.47 5.18
CA ILE A 151 1.64 -11.81 3.92
C ILE A 151 3.17 -11.81 3.80
N PRO A 152 3.77 -12.72 3.02
CA PRO A 152 5.21 -12.74 2.77
C PRO A 152 5.65 -11.42 2.13
N THR A 153 6.73 -10.86 2.62
CA THR A 153 7.20 -9.53 2.24
C THR A 153 8.73 -9.52 2.16
N ARG A 154 9.25 -9.03 1.04
CA ARG A 154 10.67 -8.81 0.75
C ARG A 154 11.04 -7.34 0.97
N ASP A 155 12.32 -7.06 1.13
CA ASP A 155 12.82 -5.68 1.24
C ASP A 155 13.06 -5.05 -0.13
N ASN A 156 11.97 -4.76 -0.85
CA ASN A 156 12.00 -4.02 -2.11
C ASN A 156 10.83 -3.04 -2.21
N LEU A 157 10.91 -2.09 -3.16
CA LEU A 157 9.87 -1.09 -3.41
C LEU A 157 8.52 -1.73 -3.76
N HIS A 158 8.56 -2.77 -4.57
CA HIS A 158 7.38 -3.51 -5.00
C HIS A 158 6.54 -4.01 -3.82
N ASP A 159 7.18 -4.67 -2.84
CA ASP A 159 6.52 -5.23 -1.67
C ASP A 159 6.16 -4.14 -0.64
N LEU A 160 6.92 -3.03 -0.57
CA LEU A 160 6.50 -1.85 0.19
C LEU A 160 5.17 -1.29 -0.35
N PHE A 161 5.03 -1.12 -1.67
CA PHE A 161 3.76 -0.65 -2.25
C PHE A 161 2.66 -1.70 -2.18
N ASN A 162 2.96 -2.98 -2.39
CA ASN A 162 2.00 -4.07 -2.21
C ASN A 162 1.44 -4.05 -0.78
N GLY A 163 2.32 -3.92 0.22
CA GLY A 163 1.96 -3.79 1.61
C GLY A 163 1.15 -2.52 1.91
N SER A 164 1.51 -1.40 1.30
CA SER A 164 0.76 -0.15 1.42
C SER A 164 -0.67 -0.27 0.87
N ILE A 165 -0.86 -1.03 -0.21
CA ILE A 165 -2.18 -1.36 -0.77
C ILE A 165 -2.95 -2.33 0.14
N TRP A 166 -2.28 -3.31 0.76
CA TRP A 166 -2.89 -4.17 1.80
C TRP A 166 -3.35 -3.37 3.02
N LEU A 167 -2.60 -2.35 3.46
CA LEU A 167 -3.01 -1.46 4.56
C LEU A 167 -4.22 -0.59 4.19
N THR A 168 -4.26 -0.13 2.94
CA THR A 168 -5.28 0.80 2.44
C THR A 168 -6.59 0.08 2.07
N PHE A 169 -6.49 -1.09 1.44
CA PHE A 169 -7.63 -1.86 0.92
C PHE A 169 -7.62 -3.33 1.40
N PRO A 170 -7.54 -3.60 2.72
CA PRO A 170 -7.32 -4.96 3.23
C PRO A 170 -8.42 -5.93 2.84
N LYS A 171 -9.70 -5.51 2.87
CA LYS A 171 -10.81 -6.39 2.51
C LYS A 171 -10.86 -6.69 1.01
N THR A 172 -10.48 -5.72 0.17
CA THR A 172 -10.37 -5.92 -1.28
C THR A 172 -9.28 -6.93 -1.60
N LYS A 173 -8.07 -6.73 -1.07
CA LYS A 173 -6.96 -7.66 -1.28
C LYS A 173 -7.28 -9.07 -0.74
N ALA A 174 -7.95 -9.17 0.42
CA ALA A 174 -8.43 -10.44 0.96
C ALA A 174 -9.47 -11.12 0.05
N LEU A 175 -10.35 -10.36 -0.61
CA LEU A 175 -11.31 -10.90 -1.57
C LEU A 175 -10.63 -11.36 -2.87
N LEU A 176 -9.72 -10.57 -3.41
CA LEU A 176 -8.94 -10.93 -4.60
C LEU A 176 -8.15 -12.23 -4.33
N ASN A 177 -7.51 -12.32 -3.16
CA ASN A 177 -6.84 -13.54 -2.71
C ASN A 177 -7.82 -14.72 -2.59
N HIS A 178 -9.01 -14.52 -2.05
CA HIS A 178 -10.03 -15.57 -1.98
C HIS A 178 -10.44 -16.09 -3.37
N TYR A 179 -10.59 -15.22 -4.36
CA TYR A 179 -10.86 -15.67 -5.74
C TYR A 179 -9.66 -16.37 -6.37
N HIS A 180 -8.42 -15.96 -6.07
CA HIS A 180 -7.26 -16.75 -6.44
C HIS A 180 -7.31 -18.16 -5.84
N MET A 181 -7.71 -18.29 -4.57
CA MET A 181 -7.86 -19.58 -3.89
C MET A 181 -8.89 -20.48 -4.56
N LEU A 182 -10.09 -19.96 -4.84
CA LEU A 182 -11.15 -20.73 -5.51
C LEU A 182 -10.68 -21.25 -6.87
N GLU A 183 -9.97 -20.43 -7.64
CA GLU A 183 -9.44 -20.84 -8.95
C GLU A 183 -8.30 -21.86 -8.82
N ILE A 184 -7.42 -21.72 -7.82
CA ILE A 184 -6.34 -22.68 -7.54
C ILE A 184 -6.92 -24.04 -7.10
N GLU A 185 -7.96 -24.05 -6.27
CA GLU A 185 -8.66 -25.28 -5.86
C GLU A 185 -9.28 -26.01 -7.07
N GLN A 186 -9.79 -25.25 -8.05
CA GLN A 186 -10.43 -25.82 -9.25
C GLN A 186 -9.44 -26.28 -10.34
N GLN A 187 -8.39 -25.50 -10.58
CA GLN A 187 -7.48 -25.68 -11.73
C GLN A 187 -6.10 -26.24 -11.34
N GLY A 188 -5.79 -26.29 -10.04
CA GLY A 188 -4.45 -26.56 -9.51
C GLY A 188 -3.48 -25.38 -9.70
N VAL A 189 -2.25 -25.55 -9.21
CA VAL A 189 -1.15 -24.56 -9.33
C VAL A 189 -0.43 -24.69 -10.69
N GLY A 190 -1.14 -25.09 -11.74
CA GLY A 190 -0.57 -25.33 -13.07
C GLY A 190 0.01 -24.06 -13.73
N ALA A 191 0.80 -24.26 -14.80
CA ALA A 191 1.55 -23.19 -15.48
C ALA A 191 0.67 -22.11 -16.16
N SER A 192 -0.57 -22.41 -16.52
CA SER A 192 -1.49 -21.43 -17.11
C SER A 192 -2.50 -20.97 -16.07
N ARG A 193 -2.43 -19.69 -15.70
CA ARG A 193 -3.47 -19.02 -14.92
C ARG A 193 -4.75 -18.92 -15.76
N GLY A 194 -5.91 -19.17 -15.15
CA GLY A 194 -7.19 -18.91 -15.79
C GLY A 194 -7.51 -17.41 -15.88
N ARG A 195 -8.46 -17.05 -16.75
CA ARG A 195 -8.87 -15.66 -17.02
C ARG A 195 -9.18 -14.84 -15.76
N VAL A 196 -9.79 -15.46 -14.75
CA VAL A 196 -10.11 -14.80 -13.47
C VAL A 196 -8.82 -14.39 -12.75
N ARG A 197 -7.90 -15.33 -12.56
CA ARG A 197 -6.60 -15.06 -11.92
C ARG A 197 -5.81 -14.01 -12.69
N ASP A 198 -5.78 -14.09 -14.02
CA ASP A 198 -5.11 -13.08 -14.85
C ASP A 198 -5.71 -11.68 -14.68
N THR A 199 -7.04 -11.58 -14.70
CA THR A 199 -7.73 -10.29 -14.51
C THR A 199 -7.43 -9.70 -13.14
N ILE A 200 -7.47 -10.53 -12.09
CA ILE A 200 -7.15 -10.10 -10.72
C ILE A 200 -5.69 -9.66 -10.63
N THR A 201 -4.74 -10.46 -11.14
CA THR A 201 -3.31 -10.09 -11.13
C THR A 201 -3.09 -8.78 -11.88
N VAL A 202 -3.64 -8.60 -13.08
CA VAL A 202 -3.47 -7.37 -13.86
C VAL A 202 -4.01 -6.14 -13.11
N PHE A 203 -5.14 -6.28 -12.42
CA PHE A 203 -5.69 -5.21 -11.59
C PHE A 203 -4.84 -4.97 -10.33
N ASP A 204 -4.35 -6.02 -9.67
CA ASP A 204 -3.53 -5.88 -8.47
C ASP A 204 -2.16 -5.24 -8.75
N GLU A 205 -1.60 -5.50 -9.93
CA GLU A 205 -0.32 -4.94 -10.39
C GLU A 205 -0.49 -3.52 -10.93
N ASN A 206 -1.50 -3.29 -11.78
CA ASN A 206 -1.59 -2.09 -12.62
C ASN A 206 -2.99 -1.45 -12.62
N GLY A 207 -3.80 -1.68 -11.60
CA GLY A 207 -5.18 -1.22 -11.51
C GLY A 207 -5.36 0.19 -11.00
N ALA A 208 -6.46 0.83 -11.40
CA ALA A 208 -6.94 2.07 -10.82
C ALA A 208 -8.47 2.03 -10.65
N VAL A 209 -8.98 2.80 -9.70
CA VAL A 209 -10.42 2.94 -9.46
C VAL A 209 -10.81 4.37 -9.78
N LEU A 210 -11.54 4.57 -10.88
CA LEU A 210 -12.23 5.83 -11.16
C LEU A 210 -13.55 5.81 -10.40
N VAL A 211 -13.75 6.83 -9.59
CA VAL A 211 -14.95 7.09 -8.83
C VAL A 211 -15.62 8.31 -9.41
N THR A 212 -16.90 8.24 -9.76
CA THR A 212 -17.55 9.42 -10.31
C THR A 212 -19.02 9.56 -9.94
N ALA A 213 -19.41 10.80 -9.62
CA ALA A 213 -20.80 11.22 -9.53
C ALA A 213 -21.34 11.75 -10.86
N ASN A 214 -20.48 11.90 -11.88
CA ASN A 214 -20.85 12.27 -13.23
C ASN A 214 -20.61 11.09 -14.18
N PRO A 215 -21.66 10.33 -14.56
CA PRO A 215 -21.53 9.14 -15.41
C PRO A 215 -20.79 9.39 -16.72
N SER A 216 -20.92 10.60 -17.30
CA SER A 216 -20.29 10.94 -18.59
C SER A 216 -18.75 10.82 -18.55
N ILE A 217 -18.12 11.09 -17.40
CA ILE A 217 -16.66 10.95 -17.24
C ILE A 217 -16.24 9.48 -17.36
N GLY A 218 -17.02 8.60 -16.71
CA GLY A 218 -16.80 7.16 -16.71
C GLY A 218 -17.10 6.51 -18.06
N GLU A 219 -18.22 6.89 -18.69
CA GLU A 219 -18.59 6.44 -20.05
C GLU A 219 -17.53 6.85 -21.08
N ALA A 220 -17.03 8.09 -21.00
CA ALA A 220 -15.94 8.56 -21.84
C ALA A 220 -14.66 7.75 -21.62
N LEU A 221 -14.31 7.40 -20.37
CA LEU A 221 -13.15 6.55 -20.08
C LEU A 221 -13.27 5.17 -20.72
N ILE A 222 -14.45 4.53 -20.59
CA ILE A 222 -14.73 3.20 -21.18
C ILE A 222 -14.65 3.27 -22.71
N GLY A 223 -15.11 4.37 -23.30
CA GLY A 223 -15.04 4.62 -24.74
C GLY A 223 -13.65 5.05 -25.26
N PHE A 224 -12.63 5.12 -24.41
CA PHE A 224 -11.30 5.68 -24.72
C PHE A 224 -11.34 7.14 -25.21
N ASP A 225 -12.38 7.90 -24.85
CA ASP A 225 -12.47 9.34 -25.09
C ASP A 225 -11.72 10.10 -23.99
N TRP A 226 -10.41 10.23 -24.19
CA TRP A 226 -9.53 10.94 -23.26
C TRP A 226 -9.89 12.43 -23.11
N GLN A 227 -10.43 13.06 -24.16
CA GLN A 227 -10.83 14.47 -24.08
C GLN A 227 -12.07 14.62 -23.20
N GLY A 228 -13.09 13.79 -23.42
CA GLY A 228 -14.31 13.77 -22.62
C GLY A 228 -14.11 13.29 -21.18
N SER A 229 -13.14 12.42 -20.92
CA SER A 229 -12.90 11.88 -19.58
C SER A 229 -11.93 12.74 -18.74
N LEU A 230 -10.83 13.24 -19.33
CA LEU A 230 -9.73 13.84 -18.57
C LEU A 230 -9.61 15.36 -18.78
N VAL A 231 -9.81 15.85 -20.00
CA VAL A 231 -9.46 17.24 -20.36
C VAL A 231 -10.64 18.19 -20.18
N GLN A 232 -11.77 17.89 -20.80
CA GLN A 232 -12.97 18.72 -20.73
C GLN A 232 -13.53 18.83 -19.30
N PRO A 233 -13.67 17.75 -18.52
CA PRO A 233 -14.20 17.81 -17.17
C PRO A 233 -13.12 18.07 -16.11
N ARG A 234 -11.91 18.55 -16.47
CA ARG A 234 -10.78 18.69 -15.52
C ARG A 234 -11.09 19.47 -14.23
N THR A 235 -12.05 20.41 -14.27
CA THR A 235 -12.48 21.17 -13.07
C THR A 235 -13.43 20.38 -12.16
N GLN A 236 -13.95 19.26 -12.64
CA GLN A 236 -14.77 18.32 -11.88
C GLN A 236 -13.92 17.22 -11.23
N TRP A 237 -12.65 17.08 -11.64
CA TRP A 237 -11.72 16.16 -10.99
C TRP A 237 -11.31 16.73 -9.63
N ASP A 238 -11.31 15.86 -8.63
CA ASP A 238 -10.86 16.17 -7.30
C ASP A 238 -9.34 16.40 -7.29
N ASP A 239 -8.89 17.38 -6.52
CA ASP A 239 -7.48 17.58 -6.23
C ASP A 239 -7.15 16.82 -4.94
N PRO A 240 -6.34 15.74 -4.99
CA PRO A 240 -6.01 14.97 -3.78
C PRO A 240 -5.31 15.78 -2.69
N THR A 241 -4.70 16.92 -3.05
CA THR A 241 -4.05 17.83 -2.09
C THR A 241 -5.04 18.79 -1.43
N SER A 242 -6.20 19.03 -2.06
CA SER A 242 -7.27 19.88 -1.56
C SER A 242 -8.64 19.30 -1.95
N PRO A 243 -9.08 18.21 -1.29
CA PRO A 243 -10.32 17.54 -1.65
C PRO A 243 -11.53 18.48 -1.54
N SER A 244 -12.40 18.44 -2.54
CA SER A 244 -13.55 19.33 -2.65
C SER A 244 -14.87 18.57 -2.62
N PRO A 245 -15.88 19.04 -1.87
CA PRO A 245 -17.23 18.46 -1.91
C PRO A 245 -17.95 18.67 -3.26
N ASN A 246 -17.44 19.58 -4.09
CA ASN A 246 -17.98 19.86 -5.43
C ASN A 246 -17.29 19.07 -6.54
N ALA A 247 -16.22 18.33 -6.23
CA ALA A 247 -15.63 17.41 -7.19
C ALA A 247 -16.64 16.32 -7.56
N GLN A 248 -16.51 15.78 -8.76
CA GLN A 248 -17.40 14.74 -9.30
C GLN A 248 -16.63 13.54 -9.85
N ALA A 249 -15.30 13.59 -9.87
CA ALA A 249 -14.44 12.47 -10.21
C ALA A 249 -13.20 12.42 -9.32
N VAL A 250 -12.77 11.23 -8.92
CA VAL A 250 -11.47 11.00 -8.29
C VAL A 250 -10.92 9.65 -8.73
N VAL A 251 -9.60 9.52 -8.77
CA VAL A 251 -8.93 8.25 -9.05
C VAL A 251 -8.11 7.80 -7.84
N TYR A 252 -8.22 6.52 -7.50
CA TYR A 252 -7.36 5.85 -6.52
C TYR A 252 -6.54 4.78 -7.23
N ILE A 253 -5.23 4.77 -7.00
CA ILE A 253 -4.36 3.74 -7.58
C ILE A 253 -4.44 2.50 -6.71
N PHE A 254 -4.75 1.36 -7.31
CA PHE A 254 -4.76 0.07 -6.62
C PHE A 254 -3.52 -0.75 -6.98
N GLY A 255 -3.06 -0.62 -8.22
CA GLY A 255 -1.90 -1.32 -8.76
C GLY A 255 -0.61 -0.97 -8.03
N HIS A 256 -0.03 -1.93 -7.30
CA HIS A 256 1.19 -1.67 -6.53
C HIS A 256 2.43 -1.54 -7.42
N ALA A 257 2.53 -2.30 -8.51
CA ALA A 257 3.58 -2.08 -9.51
C ALA A 257 3.40 -0.77 -10.28
N LEU A 258 2.16 -0.30 -10.47
CA LEU A 258 1.91 1.04 -11.01
C LEU A 258 2.44 2.13 -10.08
N LEU A 259 2.25 1.99 -8.76
CA LEU A 259 2.85 2.92 -7.78
C LEU A 259 4.37 2.93 -7.84
N GLU A 260 4.99 1.75 -7.95
CA GLU A 260 6.43 1.61 -8.14
C GLU A 260 6.91 2.33 -9.41
N GLN A 261 6.24 2.11 -10.55
CA GLN A 261 6.55 2.79 -11.81
C GLN A 261 6.34 4.31 -11.75
N LEU A 262 5.45 4.79 -10.89
CA LEU A 262 5.18 6.21 -10.69
C LEU A 262 6.25 6.93 -9.85
N ILE A 263 7.24 6.22 -9.27
CA ILE A 263 8.45 6.87 -8.73
C ILE A 263 9.21 7.60 -9.84
N THR A 264 9.28 6.99 -11.03
CA THR A 264 9.92 7.57 -12.23
C THR A 264 8.90 7.67 -13.38
N PRO A 265 7.92 8.60 -13.28
CA PRO A 265 6.76 8.61 -14.16
C PRO A 265 7.14 8.85 -15.62
N ARG A 266 6.56 8.07 -16.53
CA ARG A 266 6.76 8.17 -17.99
C ARG A 266 5.42 8.30 -18.72
N LYS A 267 5.41 9.04 -19.83
CA LYS A 267 4.19 9.33 -20.63
C LYS A 267 3.33 8.11 -21.00
N PRO A 268 3.88 6.94 -21.37
CA PRO A 268 3.07 5.79 -21.78
C PRO A 268 2.56 4.92 -20.61
N LEU A 269 2.58 5.40 -19.37
CA LEU A 269 1.95 4.69 -18.26
C LEU A 269 0.42 4.75 -18.41
N CYS A 270 -0.22 3.60 -18.28
CA CYS A 270 -1.67 3.46 -18.29
C CYS A 270 -2.06 2.45 -17.22
N ALA A 271 -3.22 2.65 -16.61
CA ALA A 271 -3.80 1.73 -15.63
C ALA A 271 -4.93 0.91 -16.26
N HIS A 272 -5.23 -0.24 -15.67
CA HIS A 272 -6.48 -0.96 -15.91
C HIS A 272 -7.54 -0.44 -14.94
N SER A 273 -8.46 0.36 -15.46
CA SER A 273 -9.39 1.09 -14.61
C SER A 273 -10.73 0.38 -14.44
N VAL A 274 -11.23 0.36 -13.21
CA VAL A 274 -12.64 0.07 -12.91
C VAL A 274 -13.34 1.40 -12.65
N VAL A 275 -14.54 1.57 -13.21
CA VAL A 275 -15.37 2.76 -13.02
C VAL A 275 -16.46 2.43 -12.00
N ILE A 276 -16.61 3.27 -10.98
CA ILE A 276 -17.65 3.12 -9.97
C ILE A 276 -18.44 4.42 -9.85
N SER A 277 -19.75 4.29 -10.04
CA SER A 277 -20.70 5.39 -9.93
C SER A 277 -21.15 5.57 -8.48
N VAL A 278 -21.12 6.82 -8.01
CA VAL A 278 -21.51 7.21 -6.66
C VAL A 278 -22.45 8.41 -6.69
N GLY A 279 -23.10 8.72 -5.56
CA GLY A 279 -23.78 10.00 -5.39
C GLY A 279 -22.80 11.13 -5.10
N GLN A 280 -23.24 12.38 -5.25
CA GLN A 280 -22.42 13.58 -4.97
C GLN A 280 -21.99 13.67 -3.49
N ASP A 281 -22.79 13.08 -2.59
CA ASP A 281 -22.52 12.99 -1.16
C ASP A 281 -21.22 12.25 -0.84
N PHE A 282 -20.76 11.35 -1.72
CA PHE A 282 -19.44 10.72 -1.60
C PHE A 282 -18.31 11.75 -1.50
N PHE A 283 -18.36 12.83 -2.27
CA PHE A 283 -17.31 13.86 -2.27
C PHE A 283 -17.35 14.75 -1.02
N ALA A 284 -18.44 14.73 -0.24
CA ALA A 284 -18.47 15.39 1.06
C ALA A 284 -17.71 14.61 2.15
N LEU A 285 -17.39 13.33 1.92
CA LEU A 285 -16.64 12.50 2.86
C LEU A 285 -15.15 12.85 2.86
N SER A 286 -14.48 12.63 3.99
CA SER A 286 -13.01 12.70 4.07
C SER A 286 -12.38 11.60 3.21
N THR A 287 -11.13 11.78 2.78
CA THR A 287 -10.40 10.76 1.99
C THR A 287 -10.41 9.39 2.66
N GLN A 288 -10.24 9.33 3.99
CA GLN A 288 -10.28 8.06 4.73
C GLN A 288 -11.67 7.41 4.70
N GLN A 289 -12.74 8.20 4.84
CA GLN A 289 -14.11 7.72 4.73
C GLN A 289 -14.43 7.25 3.31
N ARG A 290 -13.93 7.97 2.29
CA ARG A 290 -14.03 7.57 0.89
C ARG A 290 -13.35 6.22 0.65
N ILE A 291 -12.13 6.03 1.15
CA ILE A 291 -11.39 4.75 1.06
C ILE A 291 -12.17 3.61 1.75
N ALA A 292 -12.74 3.89 2.92
CA ALA A 292 -13.56 2.91 3.64
C ALA A 292 -14.90 2.61 2.95
N PHE A 293 -15.45 3.52 2.15
CA PHE A 293 -16.72 3.34 1.44
C PHE A 293 -16.64 2.21 0.39
N TRP A 294 -15.49 2.06 -0.30
CA TRP A 294 -15.22 0.99 -1.27
C TRP A 294 -15.39 -0.40 -0.69
N ILE A 295 -15.03 -0.53 0.58
CA ILE A 295 -14.87 -1.79 1.29
C ILE A 295 -16.21 -2.49 1.57
N ILE A 296 -17.33 -1.78 1.48
CA ILE A 296 -18.64 -2.29 1.92
C ILE A 296 -19.58 -2.66 0.76
N ASN A 297 -19.51 -1.98 -0.39
CA ASN A 297 -20.64 -1.99 -1.33
C ASN A 297 -20.37 -2.57 -2.74
N TRP A 298 -19.13 -2.68 -3.23
CA TRP A 298 -18.90 -2.84 -4.68
C TRP A 298 -17.97 -3.97 -5.13
N LEU A 299 -17.64 -4.89 -4.23
CA LEU A 299 -16.82 -6.06 -4.54
C LEU A 299 -17.63 -7.37 -4.48
N ILE A 300 -18.76 -7.34 -5.19
CA ILE A 300 -19.40 -8.54 -5.71
C ILE A 300 -19.17 -8.45 -7.22
N ILE A 301 -18.05 -9.03 -7.67
CA ILE A 301 -17.88 -9.45 -9.07
C ILE A 301 -18.88 -10.56 -9.32
#